data_AF-A0AAE5H6U8-F1
#
_entry.id   AF-A0AAE5H6U8-F1
#
_cell.length_a   1.000
_cell.length_b   1.000
_cell.length_c   1.000
_cell.angle_alpha   90.00
_cell.angle_beta   90.00
_cell.angle_gamma   90.00
#
_symmetry.space_group_name_H-M   'P 1'
#
loop_
_entity.id
_entity.type
_entity.pdbx_description
1 polymer ?
#
loop_
_entity_poly.entity_id
_entity_poly.type
_entity_poly.pdbx_seq_one_letter_code
_entity_poly.pdbx_strand_id
1 'polypeptide(L)'
;MAENNKQKKLTLITLILMIFTSVFGFANMPRSFYLMGYGAIPWFILGGITYFIPFAFMMAEYGSAFKDEKGGIYSWMEKSVGPKFAFVGVFMWYSSYVVWMINICSTIWIPLSNTIFGIDTTSNWGILGLNSTQVLGVLGVIWVSATYLISKKRDKQNN
;
A
#
# COMPACT_ATOMS: atom_id res chain seq x y z
N MET A 1 16.38 -11.76 -42.10
CA MET A 1 16.69 -10.57 -41.28
C MET A 1 16.43 -10.97 -39.84
N ALA A 2 17.47 -11.20 -39.05
CA ALA A 2 17.33 -11.57 -37.64
C ALA A 2 16.88 -10.34 -36.86
N GLU A 3 15.65 -10.35 -36.33
CA GLU A 3 15.21 -9.35 -35.36
C GLU A 3 16.10 -9.45 -34.13
N ASN A 4 16.89 -8.40 -33.94
CA ASN A 4 17.71 -8.20 -32.77
C ASN A 4 16.75 -7.82 -31.63
N ASN A 5 16.23 -8.82 -30.94
CA ASN A 5 15.35 -8.71 -29.77
C ASN A 5 16.16 -8.14 -28.59
N LYS A 6 16.65 -6.90 -28.72
CA LYS A 6 17.21 -6.12 -27.62
C LYS A 6 16.07 -5.88 -26.65
N GLN A 7 16.02 -6.67 -25.59
CA GLN A 7 15.14 -6.44 -24.44
C GLN A 7 15.17 -4.94 -24.11
N LYS A 8 14.05 -4.24 -24.32
CA LYS A 8 13.94 -2.81 -24.01
C LYS A 8 14.20 -2.63 -22.52
N LYS A 9 15.37 -2.09 -22.19
CA LYS A 9 15.70 -1.68 -20.82
C LYS A 9 14.80 -0.49 -20.46
N LEU A 10 14.23 -0.51 -19.26
CA LEU A 10 13.45 0.61 -18.74
C LEU A 10 14.33 1.86 -18.67
N THR A 11 13.83 2.98 -19.16
CA THR A 11 14.49 4.28 -19.00
C THR A 11 14.32 4.78 -17.56
N LEU A 12 15.28 5.59 -17.10
CA LEU A 12 15.28 6.18 -15.76
C LEU A 12 13.97 6.92 -15.47
N ILE A 13 13.49 7.72 -16.42
CA ILE A 13 12.25 8.50 -16.28
C ILE A 13 11.05 7.56 -16.07
N THR A 14 10.95 6.47 -16.84
CA THR A 14 9.89 5.48 -16.66
C THR A 14 9.96 4.82 -15.28
N LEU A 15 11.16 4.49 -14.80
CA LEU A 15 11.34 3.92 -13.47
C LEU A 15 10.91 4.90 -12.37
N ILE A 16 11.31 6.17 -12.47
CA ILE A 16 10.91 7.23 -11.53
C ILE A 16 9.38 7.37 -11.51
N LEU A 17 8.74 7.40 -12.68
CA LEU A 17 7.28 7.53 -12.76
C LEU A 17 6.55 6.33 -12.14
N MET A 18 7.05 5.11 -12.34
CA MET A 18 6.48 3.90 -11.71
C MET A 18 6.58 3.94 -10.18
N ILE A 19 7.72 4.39 -9.64
CA ILE A 19 7.90 4.54 -8.18
C ILE A 19 6.99 5.66 -7.67
N PHE A 20 6.93 6.80 -8.38
CA PHE A 20 6.09 7.92 -7.99
C PHE A 20 4.61 7.51 -7.93
N THR A 21 4.06 6.88 -8.97
CA THR A 21 2.64 6.51 -9.00
C THR A 21 2.27 5.43 -7.98
N SER A 22 3.21 4.56 -7.59
CA SER A 22 2.96 3.53 -6.58
C SER A 22 3.06 4.03 -5.14
N VAL A 23 3.92 5.02 -4.88
CA VAL A 23 4.15 5.54 -3.52
C VAL A 23 3.28 6.78 -3.22
N PHE A 24 2.91 7.56 -4.24
CA PHE A 24 2.24 8.84 -4.03
C PHE A 24 0.75 8.67 -3.66
N GLY A 25 0.48 8.67 -2.35
CA GLY A 25 -0.87 8.60 -1.81
C GLY A 25 -1.54 9.97 -1.70
N PHE A 26 -2.18 10.44 -2.77
CA PHE A 26 -2.91 11.72 -2.79
C PHE A 26 -3.90 11.88 -1.63
N ALA A 27 -4.54 10.81 -1.16
CA ALA A 27 -5.52 10.87 -0.08
C ALA A 27 -4.92 11.18 1.30
N ASN A 28 -3.63 10.91 1.50
CA ASN A 28 -3.00 11.08 2.82
C ASN A 28 -2.66 12.54 3.13
N MET A 29 -2.28 13.33 2.11
CA MET A 29 -1.93 14.75 2.31
C MET A 29 -3.12 15.61 2.80
N PRO A 30 -4.30 15.58 2.14
CA PRO A 30 -5.47 16.31 2.63
C PRO A 30 -5.95 15.81 3.99
N ARG A 31 -5.85 14.50 4.26
CA ARG A 31 -6.20 13.94 5.57
C ARG A 31 -5.32 14.50 6.68
N SER A 32 -4.00 14.54 6.48
CA SER A 32 -3.08 15.13 7.45
C SER A 32 -3.33 16.62 7.66
N PHE A 33 -3.63 17.37 6.59
CA PHE A 33 -4.00 18.78 6.70
C PHE A 33 -5.36 18.97 7.41
N TYR A 34 -6.33 18.11 7.17
CA TYR A 34 -7.62 18.16 7.86
C TYR A 34 -7.47 17.91 9.37
N LEU A 35 -6.59 16.99 9.77
CA LEU A 35 -6.39 16.62 11.17
C LEU A 35 -5.48 17.61 11.94
N MET A 36 -4.47 18.18 11.30
CA MET A 36 -3.42 18.97 11.98
C MET A 36 -3.20 20.37 11.39
N GLY A 37 -3.93 20.74 10.33
CA GLY A 37 -3.74 21.99 9.60
C GLY A 37 -2.30 22.15 9.10
N TYR A 38 -1.77 23.37 9.22
CA TYR A 38 -0.37 23.67 8.92
C TYR A 38 0.63 22.98 9.86
N GLY A 39 0.17 22.47 11.02
CA GLY A 39 0.99 21.69 11.94
C GLY A 39 1.49 20.37 11.35
N ALA A 40 0.92 19.90 10.23
CA ALA A 40 1.44 18.74 9.50
C ALA A 40 2.77 19.00 8.79
N ILE A 41 3.08 20.26 8.42
CA ILE A 41 4.25 20.60 7.59
C ILE A 41 5.57 20.22 8.28
N PRO A 42 5.84 20.58 9.55
CA PRO A 42 7.05 20.16 10.24
C PRO A 42 7.19 18.63 10.31
N TRP A 43 6.10 17.89 10.48
CA TRP A 43 6.12 16.42 10.52
C TRP A 43 6.48 15.80 9.17
N PHE A 44 5.99 16.36 8.07
CA PHE A 44 6.39 15.92 6.73
C PHE A 44 7.87 16.21 6.44
N ILE A 45 8.37 17.39 6.84
CA ILE A 45 9.79 17.73 6.69
C ILE A 45 10.65 16.77 7.53
N LEU A 46 10.27 16.55 8.79
CA LEU A 46 10.97 15.65 9.69
C LEU A 46 11.01 14.23 9.12
N GLY A 47 9.86 13.67 8.73
CA GLY A 47 9.80 12.33 8.12
C GLY A 47 10.54 12.25 6.79
N GLY A 48 10.57 13.33 6.01
CA GLY A 48 11.38 13.44 4.81
C GLY A 48 12.87 13.20 5.11
N ILE A 49 13.39 13.92 6.09
CA ILE A 49 14.82 13.92 6.43
C ILE A 49 15.23 12.68 7.22
N THR A 50 14.45 12.26 8.22
CA THR A 50 14.85 11.20 9.15
C THR A 50 14.48 9.80 8.67
N TYR A 51 13.49 9.68 7.77
CA TYR A 51 13.02 8.39 7.29
C TYR A 51 13.21 8.23 5.78
N PHE A 52 12.64 9.11 4.96
CA PHE A 52 12.63 8.93 3.50
C PHE A 52 14.02 8.98 2.87
N ILE A 53 14.84 9.99 3.22
CA ILE A 53 16.20 10.12 2.66
C ILE A 53 17.09 8.92 3.05
N PRO A 54 17.22 8.55 4.34
CA PRO A 54 18.00 7.37 4.71
C PRO A 54 17.48 6.08 4.08
N PHE A 55 16.15 5.90 4.02
CA PHE A 55 15.55 4.73 3.40
C PHE A 55 15.86 4.64 1.90
N ALA A 56 15.80 5.77 1.17
CA ALA A 56 16.13 5.80 -0.25
C ALA A 56 17.59 5.37 -0.50
N PHE A 57 18.54 5.82 0.33
CA PHE A 57 19.93 5.40 0.25
C PHE A 57 20.11 3.91 0.54
N MET A 58 19.47 3.38 1.59
CA MET A 58 19.51 1.93 1.88
C MET A 58 18.96 1.10 0.72
N MET A 59 17.82 1.50 0.15
CA MET A 59 17.21 0.79 -0.99
C MET A 59 18.07 0.87 -2.25
N ALA A 60 18.75 1.99 -2.49
CA ALA A 60 19.69 2.12 -3.60
C ALA A 60 20.91 1.22 -3.43
N GLU A 61 21.46 1.15 -2.21
CA GLU A 61 22.60 0.27 -1.89
C GLU A 61 22.21 -1.19 -2.07
N TYR A 62 21.11 -1.66 -1.45
CA TYR A 62 20.64 -3.03 -1.58
C TYR A 62 20.28 -3.41 -3.01
N GLY A 63 19.61 -2.51 -3.76
CA GLY A 63 19.26 -2.74 -5.16
C GLY A 63 20.49 -2.87 -6.07
N SER A 64 21.58 -2.17 -5.76
CA SER A 64 22.84 -2.26 -6.52
C SER A 64 23.69 -3.47 -6.12
N ALA A 65 23.77 -3.77 -4.82
CA ALA A 65 24.54 -4.88 -4.27
C ALA A 65 23.95 -6.26 -4.63
N PHE A 66 22.62 -6.36 -4.69
CA PHE A 66 21.91 -7.60 -4.99
C PHE A 66 21.19 -7.57 -6.34
N LYS A 67 21.75 -6.86 -7.33
CA LYS A 67 21.16 -6.69 -8.68
C LYS A 67 20.89 -8.01 -9.44
N ASP A 68 21.64 -9.06 -9.11
CA ASP A 68 21.54 -10.38 -9.75
C ASP A 68 20.58 -11.33 -9.00
N GLU A 69 20.14 -10.93 -7.80
CA GLU A 69 19.20 -11.69 -6.97
C GLU A 69 17.75 -11.38 -7.36
N LYS A 70 16.93 -12.43 -7.53
CA LYS A 70 15.53 -12.29 -7.99
C LYS A 70 14.50 -12.18 -6.88
N GLY A 71 14.87 -12.39 -5.62
CA GLY A 71 13.92 -12.44 -4.50
C GLY A 71 13.61 -11.10 -3.83
N GLY A 72 14.06 -9.98 -4.40
CA GLY A 72 13.75 -8.63 -3.91
C GLY A 72 14.09 -8.44 -2.43
N ILE A 73 13.16 -7.88 -1.66
CA ILE A 73 13.36 -7.57 -0.23
C ILE A 73 13.75 -8.81 0.58
N TYR A 74 13.18 -9.99 0.26
CA TYR A 74 13.54 -11.22 0.96
C TYR A 74 15.02 -11.56 0.77
N SER A 75 15.50 -11.57 -0.48
CA SER A 75 16.90 -11.85 -0.80
C SER A 75 17.84 -10.83 -0.15
N TRP A 76 17.46 -9.55 -0.15
CA TRP A 76 18.27 -8.50 0.47
C TRP A 76 18.41 -8.71 1.98
N MET A 77 17.31 -9.04 2.65
CA MET A 77 17.32 -9.32 4.09
C MET A 77 18.02 -10.63 4.42
N GLU A 78 17.80 -11.69 3.66
CA GLU A 78 18.41 -13.00 3.92
C GLU A 78 19.93 -12.91 3.85
N LYS A 79 20.47 -12.22 2.85
CA LYS A 79 21.91 -12.03 2.67
C LYS A 79 22.53 -11.09 3.71
N SER A 80 21.75 -10.19 4.29
CA SER A 80 22.26 -9.16 5.21
C SER A 80 22.12 -9.53 6.69
N VAL A 81 20.99 -10.12 7.08
CA VAL A 81 20.65 -10.42 8.49
C VAL A 81 20.30 -11.89 8.73
N GLY A 82 20.27 -12.71 7.68
CA GLY A 82 19.99 -14.14 7.75
C GLY A 82 18.52 -14.50 7.50
N PRO A 83 18.24 -15.78 7.20
CA PRO A 83 16.94 -16.24 6.70
C PRO A 83 15.80 -16.11 7.72
N LYS A 84 16.08 -16.29 9.02
CA LYS A 84 15.04 -16.17 10.07
C LYS A 84 14.45 -14.77 10.13
N PHE A 85 15.31 -13.75 10.13
CA PHE A 85 14.88 -12.35 10.18
C PHE A 85 14.24 -11.91 8.85
N ALA A 86 14.76 -12.40 7.71
CA ALA A 86 14.15 -12.16 6.41
C ALA A 86 12.71 -12.68 6.33
N PHE A 87 12.47 -13.90 6.81
CA PHE A 87 11.13 -14.47 6.88
C PHE A 87 10.19 -13.63 7.73
N VAL A 88 10.62 -13.24 8.94
CA VAL A 88 9.80 -12.40 9.84
C VAL A 88 9.50 -11.05 9.18
N GLY A 89 10.48 -10.40 8.56
CA GLY A 89 10.30 -9.10 7.90
C GLY A 89 9.29 -9.17 6.75
N VAL A 90 9.40 -10.18 5.89
CA VAL A 90 8.46 -10.38 4.78
C VAL A 90 7.06 -10.74 5.29
N PHE A 91 6.96 -11.57 6.33
CA PHE A 91 5.68 -11.89 6.97
C PHE A 91 5.01 -10.66 7.58
N MET A 92 5.76 -9.81 8.27
CA MET A 92 5.27 -8.53 8.81
C MET A 92 4.81 -7.61 7.69
N TRP A 93 5.55 -7.55 6.58
CA TRP A 93 5.19 -6.75 5.42
C TRP A 93 3.84 -7.20 4.81
N TYR A 94 3.66 -8.51 4.58
CA TYR A 94 2.38 -9.05 4.11
C TYR A 94 1.24 -8.81 5.10
N SER A 95 1.48 -9.00 6.39
CA SER A 95 0.47 -8.78 7.45
C SER A 95 0.03 -7.31 7.50
N SER A 96 0.98 -6.37 7.41
CA SER A 96 0.70 -4.93 7.32
C SER A 96 -0.17 -4.61 6.10
N TYR A 97 0.12 -5.24 4.95
CA TYR A 97 -0.66 -5.03 3.74
C TYR A 97 -2.11 -5.51 3.89
N VAL A 98 -2.36 -6.61 4.58
CA VAL A 98 -3.72 -7.09 4.89
C VAL A 98 -4.48 -6.08 5.76
N VAL A 99 -3.84 -5.57 6.82
CA VAL A 99 -4.45 -4.56 7.69
C VAL A 99 -4.75 -3.28 6.91
N TRP A 100 -3.81 -2.84 6.08
CA TRP A 100 -4.00 -1.67 5.22
C TRP A 100 -5.17 -1.85 4.25
N MET A 101 -5.28 -3.01 3.60
CA MET A 101 -6.39 -3.31 2.68
C MET A 101 -7.76 -3.19 3.37
N ILE A 102 -7.90 -3.75 4.57
CA ILE A 102 -9.13 -3.66 5.36
C ILE A 102 -9.44 -2.20 5.72
N ASN A 103 -8.43 -1.42 6.10
CA ASN A 103 -8.59 -0.01 6.45
C ASN A 103 -9.12 0.83 5.26
N ILE A 104 -8.55 0.63 4.07
CA ILE A 104 -8.99 1.32 2.86
C ILE A 104 -10.43 0.94 2.51
N CYS A 105 -10.76 -0.35 2.55
CA CYS A 105 -12.11 -0.83 2.24
C CYS A 105 -13.15 -0.30 3.25
N SER A 106 -12.77 -0.20 4.53
CA SER A 106 -13.64 0.38 5.57
C SER A 106 -13.90 1.87 5.32
N THR A 107 -12.89 2.60 4.80
CA THR A 107 -13.00 4.04 4.54
C THR A 107 -13.93 4.37 3.35
N ILE A 108 -14.15 3.44 2.42
CA ILE A 108 -15.06 3.64 1.26
C ILE A 108 -16.52 3.87 1.70
N TRP A 109 -16.92 3.33 2.85
CA TRP A 109 -18.29 3.43 3.35
C TRP A 109 -18.67 4.84 3.80
N ILE A 110 -17.71 5.65 4.24
CA ILE A 110 -17.93 7.03 4.70
C ILE A 110 -18.46 7.92 3.56
N PRO A 111 -17.76 8.08 2.41
CA PRO A 111 -18.30 8.85 1.29
C PRO A 111 -19.57 8.22 0.70
N LEU A 112 -19.69 6.89 0.69
CA LEU A 112 -20.90 6.22 0.21
C LEU A 112 -22.12 6.56 1.06
N SER A 113 -22.00 6.54 2.39
CA SER A 113 -23.07 7.00 3.30
C SER A 113 -23.43 8.45 3.01
N ASN A 114 -22.43 9.31 2.84
CA ASN A 114 -22.67 10.72 2.58
C ASN A 114 -23.41 10.94 1.24
N THR A 115 -23.11 10.14 0.22
CA THR A 115 -23.84 10.19 -1.07
C THR A 115 -25.29 9.72 -0.96
N ILE A 116 -25.56 8.68 -0.17
CA ILE A 116 -26.91 8.08 -0.06
C ILE A 116 -27.80 8.90 0.89
N PHE A 117 -27.27 9.27 2.06
CA PHE A 117 -28.05 9.86 3.14
C PHE A 117 -27.83 11.38 3.28
N GLY A 118 -26.93 11.98 2.50
CA GLY A 118 -26.60 13.41 2.57
C GLY A 118 -25.80 13.81 3.82
N ILE A 119 -25.56 12.87 4.73
CA ILE A 119 -24.76 13.02 5.95
C ILE A 119 -23.97 11.74 6.23
N ASP A 120 -22.87 11.86 6.97
CA ASP A 120 -22.14 10.69 7.45
C ASP A 120 -22.92 10.01 8.60
N THR A 121 -23.50 8.85 8.30
CA THR A 121 -24.25 8.04 9.27
C THR A 121 -23.44 6.85 9.78
N THR A 122 -22.23 6.61 9.26
CA THR A 122 -21.43 5.42 9.59
C THR A 122 -21.03 5.35 11.06
N SER A 123 -20.97 6.51 11.74
CA SER A 123 -20.70 6.59 13.18
C SER A 123 -21.86 6.08 14.05
N ASN A 124 -23.07 5.96 13.52
CA ASN A 124 -24.27 5.52 14.25
C ASN A 124 -24.68 4.07 13.91
N TRP A 125 -23.94 3.38 13.05
CA TRP A 125 -24.30 2.04 12.59
C TRP A 125 -23.97 0.99 13.66
N GLY A 126 -24.98 0.60 14.43
CA GLY A 126 -24.93 -0.58 15.29
C GLY A 126 -25.73 -1.74 14.70
N ILE A 127 -25.08 -2.88 14.44
CA ILE A 127 -25.75 -4.11 13.99
C ILE A 127 -25.41 -5.22 14.98
N LEU A 128 -26.42 -5.97 15.45
CA LEU A 128 -26.26 -7.15 16.31
C LEU A 128 -25.41 -6.91 17.58
N GLY A 129 -25.50 -5.72 18.17
CA GLY A 129 -24.73 -5.34 19.38
C GLY A 129 -23.26 -4.97 19.13
N LEU A 130 -22.82 -4.90 17.87
CA LEU A 130 -21.49 -4.42 17.50
C LEU A 130 -21.44 -2.89 17.46
N ASN A 131 -20.30 -2.32 17.85
CA ASN A 131 -20.03 -0.89 17.77
C ASN A 131 -19.72 -0.47 16.32
N SER A 132 -19.90 0.80 15.98
CA SER A 132 -19.79 1.35 14.64
C SER A 132 -18.45 1.02 13.96
N THR A 133 -17.34 1.10 14.69
CA THR A 133 -16.01 0.73 14.17
C THR A 133 -15.91 -0.76 13.81
N GLN A 134 -16.54 -1.63 14.60
CA GLN A 134 -16.53 -3.08 14.34
C GLN A 134 -17.41 -3.42 13.14
N VAL A 135 -18.57 -2.77 13.01
CA VAL A 135 -19.46 -2.91 11.85
C VAL A 135 -18.74 -2.51 10.56
N LEU A 136 -18.05 -1.36 10.56
CA LEU A 136 -17.24 -0.93 9.41
C LEU A 136 -16.10 -1.90 9.08
N GLY A 137 -15.45 -2.46 10.10
CA GLY A 137 -14.42 -3.49 9.91
C GLY A 137 -14.98 -4.75 9.23
N VAL A 138 -16.14 -5.24 9.67
CA VAL A 138 -16.82 -6.40 9.06
C VAL A 138 -17.22 -6.10 7.61
N LEU A 139 -17.81 -4.92 7.35
CA LEU A 139 -18.13 -4.49 6.00
C LEU A 139 -16.89 -4.36 5.11
N GLY A 140 -15.77 -3.90 5.67
CA GLY A 140 -14.47 -3.88 5.01
C GLY A 140 -13.99 -5.27 4.59
N VAL A 141 -14.09 -6.27 5.48
CA VAL A 141 -13.73 -7.66 5.17
C VAL A 141 -14.63 -8.28 4.08
N ILE A 142 -15.95 -8.00 4.15
CA ILE A 142 -16.89 -8.43 3.12
C ILE A 142 -16.52 -7.82 1.76
N TRP A 143 -16.17 -6.53 1.74
CA TRP A 143 -15.78 -5.84 0.53
C TRP A 143 -14.49 -6.40 -0.08
N VAL A 144 -13.46 -6.67 0.73
CA VAL A 144 -12.22 -7.33 0.28
C VAL A 144 -12.51 -8.72 -0.29
N SER A 145 -13.39 -9.48 0.34
CA SER A 145 -13.77 -10.80 -0.14
C SER A 145 -14.50 -10.73 -1.49
N ALA A 146 -15.38 -9.74 -1.66
CA ALA A 146 -16.09 -9.51 -2.92
C ALA A 146 -15.14 -9.12 -4.06
N THR A 147 -14.20 -8.20 -3.82
CA THR A 147 -13.22 -7.81 -4.85
C THR A 147 -12.31 -8.96 -5.24
N TYR A 148 -11.93 -9.81 -4.28
CA TYR A 148 -11.18 -11.03 -4.57
C TYR A 148 -11.97 -12.00 -5.49
N LEU A 149 -13.25 -12.24 -5.20
CA LEU A 149 -14.10 -13.11 -6.03
C LEU A 149 -14.28 -12.57 -7.45
N ILE A 150 -14.45 -11.25 -7.60
CA ILE A 150 -14.56 -10.59 -8.90
C ILE A 150 -13.26 -10.73 -9.70
N SER A 151 -12.11 -10.46 -9.08
CA SER A 151 -10.80 -10.61 -9.73
C SER A 151 -10.56 -12.06 -10.17
N LYS A 152 -10.84 -13.03 -9.30
CA LYS A 152 -10.73 -14.46 -9.61
C LYS A 152 -11.63 -14.87 -10.77
N LYS A 153 -12.85 -14.33 -10.85
CA LYS A 153 -13.77 -14.61 -11.97
C LYS A 153 -13.23 -14.04 -13.29
N ARG A 154 -12.61 -12.85 -13.26
CA ARG A 154 -12.00 -12.23 -14.43
C ARG A 154 -10.82 -13.03 -14.98
N ASP A 155 -9.98 -13.55 -14.09
CA ASP A 155 -8.84 -14.39 -14.49
C ASP A 155 -9.28 -15.70 -15.16
N LYS A 156 -10.44 -16.25 -14.76
CA LYS A 156 -11.02 -17.45 -15.38
C LYS A 156 -11.68 -17.19 -16.75
N GLN A 157 -11.98 -15.93 -17.08
CA GLN A 157 -12.61 -15.57 -18.36
C GLN A 157 -11.57 -15.19 -19.43
N ASN A 158 -10.35 -14.83 -19.03
CA ASN A 158 -9.24 -14.47 -19.90
C ASN A 158 -8.27 -15.64 -20.19
N ASN A 159 -8.64 -16.86 -19.79
CA ASN A 159 -7.93 -18.12 -20.01
C ASN A 159 -8.85 -19.10 -20.75
#